data_AF-A0A352LMU8-F1
#
_entry.id   AF-A0A352LMU8-F1
#
_cell.length_a   1.000
_cell.length_b   1.000
_cell.length_c   1.000
_cell.angle_alpha   90.00
_cell.angle_beta   90.00
_cell.angle_gamma   90.00
#
_symmetry.space_group_name_H-M   'P 1'
#
loop_
_entity.id
_entity.type
_entity.pdbx_description
1 polymer ?
#
loop_
_entity_poly.entity_id
_entity_poly.type
_entity_poly.pdbx_seq_one_letter_code
_entity_poly.pdbx_strand_id
1 'polypeptide(L)'
;MDEDAVLLLSACSLFCWSYLIYQIFRLMTPLRTMKFDKAGRAAAQLMRESEHAPAASLVRSLLPIDLMLSRLARGGIGDIDKPDVRHFRKMLSVLALCALVLIALTLGALKAPSEATGYAADAIILAVAMVIGSVAEYRAKSSARLIIETCEKAREQAEAEAERRNPKKRERA
;
A
#
# COMPACT_ATOMS: atom_id res chain seq x y z
N MET A 1 22.19 -18.28 -28.76
CA MET A 1 21.82 -17.77 -27.44
C MET A 1 22.56 -18.62 -26.46
N ASP A 2 23.41 -18.04 -25.63
CA ASP A 2 24.16 -18.78 -24.62
C ASP A 2 23.20 -19.34 -23.57
N GLU A 3 23.37 -20.62 -23.20
CA GLU A 3 22.52 -21.30 -22.22
C GLU A 3 22.49 -20.54 -20.88
N ASP A 4 23.62 -19.95 -20.48
CA ASP A 4 23.76 -19.11 -19.29
C ASP A 4 22.88 -17.85 -19.34
N ALA A 5 22.74 -17.23 -20.52
CA ALA A 5 21.93 -16.04 -20.69
C ALA A 5 20.43 -16.35 -20.59
N VAL A 6 20.00 -17.50 -21.12
CA VAL A 6 18.62 -18.00 -21.01
C VAL A 6 18.28 -18.33 -19.54
N LEU A 7 19.20 -18.98 -18.83
CA LEU A 7 19.05 -19.29 -17.40
C LEU A 7 18.94 -18.02 -16.55
N LEU A 8 19.82 -17.04 -16.79
CA LEU A 8 19.82 -15.78 -16.07
C LEU A 8 18.52 -14.99 -16.30
N LEU A 9 18.09 -14.87 -17.57
CA LEU A 9 16.85 -14.19 -17.92
C LEU A 9 15.63 -14.87 -17.27
N SER A 10 15.59 -16.21 -17.29
CA SER A 10 14.51 -16.99 -16.67
C SER A 10 14.46 -16.75 -15.15
N ALA A 11 15.61 -16.74 -14.49
CA ALA A 11 15.71 -16.46 -13.06
C ALA A 11 15.25 -15.03 -12.74
N CYS A 12 15.71 -14.03 -13.49
CA CYS A 12 15.28 -12.64 -13.34
C CYS A 12 13.75 -12.50 -13.48
N SER A 13 13.17 -13.15 -14.48
CA SER A 13 11.73 -13.09 -14.70
C SER A 13 10.95 -13.74 -13.56
N LEU A 14 11.38 -14.92 -13.09
CA LEU A 14 10.82 -15.59 -11.91
C LEU A 14 10.83 -14.70 -10.66
N PHE A 15 11.93 -13.97 -10.41
CA PHE A 15 12.01 -13.02 -9.30
C PHE A 15 11.03 -11.85 -9.47
N CYS A 16 10.93 -11.28 -10.67
CA CYS A 16 10.03 -10.16 -10.95
C CYS A 16 8.56 -10.56 -10.75
N TRP A 17 8.16 -11.72 -11.27
CA TRP A 17 6.81 -12.26 -11.09
C TRP A 17 6.51 -12.60 -9.63
N SER A 18 7.45 -13.25 -8.93
CA SER A 18 7.28 -13.58 -7.50
C SER A 18 7.10 -12.32 -6.66
N TYR A 19 7.86 -11.26 -6.95
CA TYR A 19 7.73 -9.98 -6.28
C TYR A 19 6.40 -9.29 -6.60
N LEU A 20 5.93 -9.34 -7.85
CA LEU A 20 4.61 -8.83 -8.21
C LEU A 20 3.49 -9.55 -7.46
N ILE A 21 3.51 -10.88 -7.43
CA ILE A 21 2.54 -11.71 -6.69
C ILE A 21 2.54 -11.34 -5.21
N TYR A 22 3.72 -11.17 -4.62
CA TYR A 22 3.86 -10.73 -3.24
C TYR A 22 3.23 -9.35 -2.99
N GLN A 23 3.44 -8.39 -3.88
CA GLN A 23 2.85 -7.05 -3.74
C GLN A 23 1.33 -7.05 -3.92
N ILE A 24 0.80 -7.88 -4.83
CA ILE A 24 -0.65 -8.10 -4.96
C ILE A 24 -1.22 -8.71 -3.68
N PHE A 25 -0.56 -9.73 -3.12
CA PHE A 25 -0.96 -10.32 -1.85
C PHE A 25 -0.98 -9.29 -0.71
N ARG A 26 0.06 -8.44 -0.62
CA ARG A 26 0.11 -7.33 0.35
C ARG A 26 -1.02 -6.34 0.15
N LEU A 27 -1.34 -6.00 -1.10
CA LEU A 27 -2.44 -5.10 -1.43
C LEU A 27 -3.77 -5.67 -0.96
N MET A 28 -4.01 -6.98 -1.13
CA MET A 28 -5.25 -7.66 -0.73
C MET A 28 -5.36 -7.89 0.78
N THR A 29 -4.24 -7.91 1.51
CA THR A 29 -4.18 -8.24 2.95
C THR A 29 -3.59 -7.11 3.81
N PRO A 30 -4.19 -5.90 3.83
CA PRO A 30 -3.61 -4.72 4.50
C PRO A 30 -3.38 -4.93 6.00
N LEU A 31 -4.25 -5.68 6.69
CA LEU A 31 -4.11 -5.97 8.13
C LEU A 31 -2.87 -6.82 8.44
N ARG A 32 -2.46 -7.72 7.54
CA ARG A 32 -1.25 -8.53 7.74
C ARG A 32 0.02 -7.72 7.53
N THR A 33 -0.04 -6.65 6.75
CA THR A 33 1.10 -5.81 6.41
C THR A 33 1.30 -4.65 7.37
N MET A 34 0.29 -4.31 8.17
CA MET A 34 0.39 -3.31 9.25
C MET A 34 1.49 -3.59 10.27
N LYS A 35 1.82 -4.85 10.53
CA LYS A 35 2.84 -5.23 11.53
C LYS A 35 4.23 -4.65 11.25
N PHE A 36 4.50 -4.29 9.99
CA PHE A 36 5.79 -3.74 9.58
C PHE A 36 5.96 -2.25 9.94
N ASP A 37 4.86 -1.53 10.19
CA ASP A 37 4.88 -0.10 10.55
C ASP A 37 4.61 0.10 12.06
N LYS A 38 5.19 1.14 12.67
CA LYS A 38 4.94 1.51 14.08
C LYS A 38 3.46 1.81 14.32
N ALA A 39 2.85 2.61 13.44
CA ALA A 39 1.43 2.96 13.53
C ALA A 39 0.54 1.73 13.31
N GLY A 40 0.92 0.84 12.40
CA GLY A 40 0.19 -0.41 12.16
C GLY A 40 0.28 -1.39 13.33
N ARG A 41 1.42 -1.45 14.03
CA ARG A 41 1.53 -2.23 15.28
C ARG A 41 0.64 -1.67 16.39
N ALA A 42 0.60 -0.35 16.55
CA ALA A 42 -0.28 0.30 17.51
C ALA A 42 -1.75 0.00 17.20
N ALA A 43 -2.17 0.16 15.94
CA ALA A 43 -3.53 -0.18 15.50
C ALA A 43 -3.87 -1.66 15.74
N ALA A 44 -2.93 -2.59 15.44
CA ALA A 44 -3.13 -4.01 15.67
C ALA A 44 -3.25 -4.37 17.16
N GLN A 45 -2.53 -3.65 18.04
CA GLN A 45 -2.64 -3.80 19.49
C GLN A 45 -3.98 -3.24 19.98
N LEU A 46 -4.38 -2.05 19.54
CA LEU A 46 -5.68 -1.44 19.83
C LEU A 46 -6.85 -2.34 19.40
N MET A 47 -6.74 -3.04 18.27
CA MET A 47 -7.77 -4.00 17.85
C MET A 47 -7.91 -5.21 18.79
N ARG A 48 -6.84 -5.58 19.50
CA ARG A 48 -6.87 -6.70 20.46
C ARG A 48 -7.39 -6.28 21.82
N GLU A 49 -7.14 -5.03 22.20
CA GLU A 49 -7.47 -4.49 23.52
C GLU A 49 -8.85 -3.83 23.56
N SER A 50 -9.36 -3.33 22.43
CA SER A 50 -10.64 -2.62 22.36
C SER A 50 -11.77 -3.53 21.89
N GLU A 51 -12.83 -3.62 22.69
CA GLU A 51 -14.09 -4.29 22.32
C GLU A 51 -14.79 -3.60 21.13
N HIS A 52 -14.49 -2.32 20.90
CA HIS A 52 -15.13 -1.48 19.88
C HIS A 52 -14.33 -1.43 18.58
N ALA A 53 -13.33 -2.31 18.43
CA ALA A 53 -12.49 -2.35 17.24
C ALA A 53 -13.31 -2.71 15.99
N PRO A 54 -13.12 -2.01 14.85
CA PRO A 54 -13.85 -2.32 13.64
C PRO A 54 -13.48 -3.71 13.11
N ALA A 55 -14.48 -4.47 12.68
CA ALA A 55 -14.26 -5.79 12.10
C ALA A 55 -13.32 -5.71 10.87
N ALA A 56 -12.49 -6.73 10.69
CA ALA A 56 -11.54 -6.80 9.58
C ALA A 56 -12.19 -6.66 8.19
N SER A 57 -13.43 -7.14 8.03
CA SER A 57 -14.23 -6.99 6.83
C SER A 57 -14.62 -5.53 6.55
N LEU A 58 -14.99 -4.78 7.60
CA LEU A 58 -15.36 -3.37 7.53
C LEU A 58 -14.16 -2.51 7.11
N VAL A 59 -12.98 -2.77 7.67
CA VAL A 59 -11.76 -2.05 7.29
C VAL A 59 -11.42 -2.27 5.81
N ARG A 60 -11.66 -3.48 5.28
CA ARG A 60 -11.42 -3.79 3.87
C ARG A 60 -12.42 -3.12 2.94
N SER A 61 -13.70 -3.04 3.32
CA SER A 61 -14.76 -2.45 2.50
C SER A 61 -14.69 -0.92 2.44
N LEU A 62 -14.30 -0.28 3.54
CA LEU A 62 -14.15 1.18 3.62
C LEU A 62 -12.93 1.71 2.85
N LEU A 63 -11.98 0.83 2.52
CA LEU A 63 -10.75 1.20 1.81
C LEU A 63 -10.58 0.35 0.54
N PRO A 64 -11.43 0.59 -0.49
CA PRO A 64 -11.31 -0.06 -1.78
C PRO A 64 -10.06 0.43 -2.52
N ILE A 65 -9.49 -0.43 -3.35
CA ILE A 65 -8.22 -0.17 -4.06
C ILE A 65 -8.36 1.03 -4.99
N ASP A 66 -9.49 1.16 -5.69
CA ASP A 66 -9.75 2.26 -6.63
C ASP A 66 -9.75 3.63 -5.96
N LEU A 67 -10.25 3.69 -4.72
CA LEU A 67 -10.20 4.91 -3.92
C LEU A 67 -8.75 5.26 -3.55
N MET A 68 -7.94 4.26 -3.18
CA MET A 68 -6.54 4.48 -2.82
C MET A 68 -5.72 4.96 -4.02
N LEU A 69 -5.92 4.34 -5.19
CA LEU A 69 -5.31 4.77 -6.45
C LEU A 69 -5.72 6.19 -6.80
N SER A 70 -7.02 6.50 -6.73
CA SER A 70 -7.55 7.83 -7.04
C SER A 70 -6.98 8.90 -6.12
N ARG A 71 -6.87 8.61 -4.82
CA ARG A 71 -6.27 9.51 -3.82
C ARG A 71 -4.81 9.79 -4.15
N LEU A 72 -4.02 8.75 -4.38
CA LEU A 72 -2.59 8.87 -4.70
C LEU A 72 -2.34 9.57 -6.06
N ALA A 73 -3.21 9.36 -7.05
CA ALA A 73 -3.07 9.93 -8.38
C ALA A 73 -3.51 11.41 -8.46
N ARG A 74 -4.75 11.71 -8.04
CA ARG A 74 -5.37 13.02 -8.30
C ARG A 74 -4.83 14.14 -7.40
N GLY A 75 -4.32 13.81 -6.22
CA GLY A 75 -3.93 14.81 -5.24
C GLY A 75 -5.16 15.52 -4.66
N GLY A 76 -5.20 15.63 -3.35
CA GLY A 76 -6.35 16.09 -2.58
C GLY A 76 -6.32 15.55 -1.16
N ILE A 77 -5.12 15.21 -0.71
CA ILE A 77 -4.87 14.55 0.54
C ILE A 77 -4.17 15.54 1.47
N GLY A 78 -4.50 15.49 2.76
CA GLY A 78 -3.90 16.37 3.76
C GLY A 78 -2.38 16.25 3.81
N ASP A 79 -1.72 17.20 4.48
CA ASP A 79 -0.25 17.30 4.55
C ASP A 79 0.44 16.01 5.00
N ILE A 80 -0.26 15.21 5.82
CA ILE A 80 0.19 13.94 6.37
C ILE A 80 0.47 12.89 5.27
N ASP A 81 -0.20 12.97 4.11
CA ASP A 81 -0.12 11.98 3.03
C ASP A 81 0.75 12.43 1.84
N LYS A 82 1.27 13.67 1.87
CA LYS A 82 2.24 14.17 0.89
C LYS A 82 3.47 13.27 0.65
N PRO A 83 4.09 12.61 1.65
CA PRO A 83 5.22 11.71 1.37
C PRO A 83 4.80 10.50 0.54
N ASP A 84 3.64 9.89 0.82
CA ASP A 84 3.15 8.70 0.10
C ASP A 84 2.77 9.06 -1.35
N VAL A 85 2.14 10.21 -1.59
CA VAL A 85 1.84 10.72 -2.94
C VAL A 85 3.12 10.94 -3.76
N ARG A 86 4.15 11.57 -3.14
CA ARG A 86 5.44 11.79 -3.81
C ARG A 86 6.12 10.46 -4.14
N HIS A 87 6.07 9.49 -3.23
CA HIS A 87 6.63 8.17 -3.47
C HIS A 87 5.90 7.43 -4.61
N PHE A 88 4.56 7.41 -4.60
CA PHE A 88 3.74 6.83 -5.66
C PHE A 88 4.05 7.44 -7.04
N ARG A 89 4.14 8.78 -7.12
CA ARG A 89 4.47 9.48 -8.37
C ARG A 89 5.87 9.13 -8.88
N LYS A 90 6.86 8.98 -7.99
CA LYS A 90 8.19 8.49 -8.39
C LYS A 90 8.13 7.10 -9.01
N MET A 91 7.35 6.18 -8.43
CA MET A 91 7.18 4.83 -8.97
C MET A 91 6.45 4.84 -10.33
N LEU A 92 5.46 5.72 -10.52
CA LEU A 92 4.85 5.94 -11.83
C LEU A 92 5.84 6.48 -12.87
N SER A 93 6.71 7.42 -12.49
CA SER A 93 7.78 7.91 -13.37
C SER A 93 8.75 6.80 -13.77
N VAL A 94 9.12 5.92 -12.83
CA VAL A 94 9.97 4.75 -13.11
C VAL A 94 9.28 3.81 -14.09
N LEU A 95 8.00 3.50 -13.88
CA LEU A 95 7.21 2.68 -14.79
C LEU A 95 7.14 3.28 -16.21
N ALA A 96 6.88 4.59 -16.30
CA ALA A 96 6.86 5.30 -17.58
C ALA A 96 8.22 5.25 -18.28
N LEU A 97 9.32 5.41 -17.55
CA LEU A 97 10.67 5.30 -18.09
C LEU A 97 10.96 3.88 -18.61
N CYS A 98 10.62 2.84 -17.84
CA CYS A 98 10.77 1.45 -18.27
C CYS A 98 9.95 1.15 -19.54
N ALA A 99 8.72 1.66 -19.62
CA ALA A 99 7.88 1.53 -20.82
C ALA A 99 8.50 2.24 -22.04
N LEU A 100 9.02 3.46 -21.88
CA LEU A 100 9.71 4.19 -22.95
C LEU A 100 10.95 3.44 -23.44
N VAL A 101 11.74 2.86 -22.53
CA VAL A 101 12.92 2.06 -22.88
C VAL A 101 12.51 0.81 -23.65
N LEU A 102 11.47 0.08 -23.22
CA LEU A 102 10.98 -1.08 -23.96
C LEU A 102 10.52 -0.68 -25.37
N ILE A 103 9.76 0.41 -25.50
CA ILE A 103 9.32 0.91 -26.82
C ILE A 103 10.51 1.28 -27.70
N ALA A 104 11.54 1.94 -27.15
CA ALA A 104 12.73 2.31 -27.91
C ALA A 104 13.52 1.07 -28.38
N LEU A 105 13.58 0.02 -27.57
CA LEU A 105 14.20 -1.25 -27.94
C LEU A 105 13.41 -1.99 -29.03
N THR A 106 12.07 -2.05 -28.91
CA THR A 106 11.22 -2.75 -29.88
C THR A 106 11.17 -2.06 -31.24
N LEU A 107 11.25 -0.74 -31.27
CA LEU A 107 11.33 0.04 -32.51
C LEU A 107 12.73 0.07 -33.14
N GLY A 108 13.72 -0.57 -32.51
CA GLY A 108 15.11 -0.57 -32.99
C GLY A 108 15.81 0.78 -32.87
N ALA A 109 15.25 1.71 -32.09
CA ALA A 109 15.87 3.02 -31.84
C ALA A 109 17.13 2.91 -30.98
N LEU A 110 17.30 1.80 -30.25
CA LEU A 110 18.48 1.45 -29.47
C LEU A 110 19.13 0.20 -30.06
N LYS A 111 20.40 0.29 -30.47
CA LYS A 111 21.19 -0.90 -30.82
C LYS A 111 21.53 -1.66 -29.54
N ALA A 112 20.81 -2.75 -29.29
CA ALA A 112 20.97 -3.57 -28.09
C ALA A 112 20.98 -5.06 -28.45
N PRO A 113 21.59 -5.93 -27.62
CA PRO A 113 21.52 -7.38 -27.80
C PRO A 113 20.07 -7.87 -27.70
N SER A 114 19.76 -9.01 -28.34
CA SER A 114 18.40 -9.58 -28.39
C SER A 114 17.77 -9.83 -27.02
N GLU A 115 18.60 -10.05 -26.00
CA GLU A 115 18.18 -10.29 -24.61
C GLU A 115 17.69 -9.02 -23.90
N ALA A 116 18.08 -7.82 -24.37
CA ALA A 116 17.73 -6.55 -23.75
C ALA A 116 16.22 -6.31 -23.68
N THR A 117 15.47 -6.80 -24.67
CA THR A 117 14.00 -6.73 -24.69
C THR A 117 13.39 -7.55 -23.54
N GLY A 118 13.98 -8.71 -23.23
CA GLY A 118 13.54 -9.55 -22.11
C GLY A 118 13.75 -8.84 -20.77
N TYR A 119 14.95 -8.29 -20.54
CA TYR A 119 15.24 -7.52 -19.34
C TYR A 119 14.38 -6.25 -19.19
N ALA A 120 14.07 -5.57 -20.30
CA ALA A 120 13.18 -4.42 -20.29
C ALA A 120 11.74 -4.80 -19.94
N ALA A 121 11.26 -5.96 -20.38
CA ALA A 121 9.96 -6.49 -19.99
C ALA A 121 9.90 -6.82 -18.48
N ASP A 122 10.93 -7.48 -17.95
CA ASP A 122 11.07 -7.77 -16.52
C ASP A 122 11.13 -6.48 -15.68
N ALA A 123 11.82 -5.44 -16.17
CA ALA A 123 11.87 -4.14 -15.52
C ALA A 123 10.49 -3.47 -15.43
N ILE A 124 9.63 -3.64 -16.44
CA ILE A 124 8.23 -3.18 -16.39
C ILE A 124 7.44 -3.94 -15.33
N ILE A 125 7.57 -5.27 -15.28
CA ILE A 125 6.91 -6.10 -14.25
C ILE A 125 7.32 -5.63 -12.85
N LEU A 126 8.61 -5.39 -12.65
CA LEU A 126 9.14 -4.88 -11.39
C LEU A 126 8.59 -3.48 -11.06
N ALA A 127 8.54 -2.57 -12.04
CA ALA A 127 7.98 -1.24 -11.85
C ALA A 127 6.49 -1.26 -11.52
N VAL A 128 5.70 -2.14 -12.16
CA VAL A 128 4.29 -2.39 -11.81
C VAL A 128 4.18 -2.88 -10.37
N ALA A 129 5.04 -3.83 -9.96
CA ALA A 129 5.07 -4.33 -8.59
C ALA A 129 5.39 -3.22 -7.57
N MET A 130 6.29 -2.28 -7.91
CA MET A 130 6.59 -1.12 -7.06
C MET A 130 5.39 -0.18 -6.92
N VAL A 131 4.67 0.10 -8.02
CA VAL A 131 3.43 0.89 -7.99
C VAL A 131 2.40 0.23 -7.09
N ILE A 132 2.12 -1.06 -7.30
CA ILE A 132 1.19 -1.84 -6.45
C ILE A 132 1.64 -1.83 -4.99
N GLY A 133 2.94 -1.99 -4.73
CA GLY A 133 3.52 -1.98 -3.39
C GLY A 133 3.29 -0.65 -2.67
N SER A 134 3.44 0.48 -3.36
CA SER A 134 3.17 1.80 -2.78
C SER A 134 1.69 2.00 -2.45
N VAL A 135 0.77 1.49 -3.28
CA VAL A 135 -0.67 1.49 -2.99
C VAL A 135 -0.99 0.60 -1.80
N ALA A 136 -0.36 -0.58 -1.71
CA ALA A 136 -0.52 -1.50 -0.59
C ALA A 136 -0.06 -0.89 0.73
N GLU A 137 1.07 -0.17 0.72
CA GLU A 137 1.57 0.56 1.88
C GLU A 137 0.62 1.68 2.30
N TYR A 138 0.18 2.51 1.36
CA TYR A 138 -0.77 3.57 1.64
C TYR A 138 -2.10 3.03 2.20
N ARG A 139 -2.59 1.91 1.65
CA ARG A 139 -3.77 1.21 2.15
C ARG A 139 -3.57 0.74 3.59
N ALA A 140 -2.42 0.13 3.90
CA ALA A 140 -2.11 -0.34 5.25
C ALA A 140 -2.04 0.82 6.26
N LYS A 141 -1.39 1.94 5.91
CA LYS A 141 -1.35 3.16 6.75
C LYS A 141 -2.75 3.75 6.97
N SER A 142 -3.53 3.86 5.89
CA SER A 142 -4.91 4.37 5.94
C SER A 142 -5.81 3.49 6.81
N SER A 143 -5.67 2.17 6.70
CA SER A 143 -6.38 1.22 7.55
C SER A 143 -5.97 1.36 9.02
N ALA A 144 -4.70 1.63 9.32
CA ALA A 144 -4.23 1.79 10.69
C ALA A 144 -4.81 3.07 11.32
N ARG A 145 -4.84 4.18 10.58
CA ARG A 145 -5.47 5.43 11.03
C ARG A 145 -6.96 5.25 11.28
N LEU A 146 -7.67 4.60 10.36
CA LEU A 146 -9.11 4.33 10.52
C LEU A 146 -9.41 3.53 11.79
N ILE A 147 -8.61 2.51 12.09
CA ILE A 147 -8.75 1.71 13.31
C ILE A 147 -8.55 2.58 14.55
N ILE A 148 -7.48 3.37 14.58
CA ILE A 148 -7.15 4.25 15.72
C ILE A 148 -8.29 5.26 15.94
N GLU A 149 -8.70 5.98 14.90
CA GLU A 149 -9.78 6.98 14.98
C GLU A 149 -11.12 6.37 15.42
N THR A 150 -11.44 5.15 14.96
CA THR A 150 -12.67 4.46 15.35
C THR A 150 -12.64 4.07 16.82
N CYS A 151 -11.52 3.54 17.30
CA CYS A 151 -11.34 3.18 18.71
C CYS A 151 -11.35 4.40 19.63
N GLU A 152 -10.72 5.51 19.24
CA GLU A 152 -10.71 6.75 20.02
C GLU A 152 -12.11 7.37 20.13
N LYS A 153 -12.83 7.50 19.01
CA LYS A 153 -14.21 8.00 19.01
C LYS A 153 -15.15 7.13 19.84
N ALA A 154 -14.99 5.81 19.78
CA ALA A 154 -15.78 4.90 20.59
C ALA A 154 -15.51 5.06 22.09
N ARG A 155 -14.25 5.31 22.49
CA ARG A 155 -13.89 5.61 23.88
C ARG A 155 -14.51 6.92 24.36
N GLU A 156 -14.41 7.98 23.57
CA GLU A 156 -15.01 9.29 23.89
C GLU A 156 -16.54 9.19 24.05
N GLN A 157 -17.21 8.41 23.19
CA GLN A 157 -18.65 8.19 23.30
C GLN A 157 -19.03 7.38 24.55
N ALA A 158 -18.27 6.33 24.86
CA ALA A 158 -18.49 5.54 26.08
C ALA A 158 -18.28 6.36 27.35
N GLU A 159 -17.26 7.23 27.39
CA GLU A 159 -17.01 8.16 28.49
C GLU A 159 -18.13 9.20 28.61
N ALA A 160 -18.56 9.80 27.50
CA ALA A 160 -19.66 10.75 27.49
C ALA A 160 -21.00 10.12 27.92
N GLU A 161 -21.27 8.86 27.56
CA GLU A 161 -22.44 8.13 28.03
C GLU A 161 -22.35 7.75 29.52
N ALA A 162 -21.16 7.41 30.00
CA ALA A 162 -20.92 7.15 31.43
C ALA A 162 -21.12 8.42 32.27
N GLU A 163 -20.66 9.58 31.79
CA GLU A 163 -20.89 10.88 32.43
C GLU A 163 -22.38 11.26 32.43
N ARG A 164 -23.10 11.03 31.31
CA ARG A 164 -24.54 11.25 31.23
C ARG A 164 -25.35 10.33 32.15
N ARG A 165 -24.89 9.09 32.38
CA ARG A 165 -25.53 8.14 33.31
C ARG A 165 -25.29 8.49 34.78
N ASN A 166 -24.30 9.33 35.12
CA ASN A 166 -23.94 9.64 36.51
C ASN A 166 -23.77 11.16 36.80
N PRO A 167 -24.83 11.98 36.62
CA PRO A 167 -24.76 13.44 36.81
C PRO A 167 -24.46 13.88 38.26
N LYS A 168 -24.65 13.00 39.26
CA LYS A 168 -24.50 13.31 40.69
C LYS A 168 -23.06 13.56 41.17
N LYS A 169 -22.05 13.39 40.32
CA LYS A 169 -20.64 13.67 40.69
C LYS A 169 -20.24 15.14 40.52
N ARG A 170 -21.04 15.96 39.82
CA ARG A 170 -20.80 17.41 39.66
C ARG A 170 -21.31 18.29 40.81
N GLU A 171 -22.30 17.83 41.57
CA GLU A 171 -22.90 18.63 42.67
C GLU A 171 -22.17 18.49 44.03
N ARG A 172 -21.05 17.77 44.07
CA ARG A 172 -20.27 17.56 45.32
C ARG A 172 -18.82 18.05 45.26
N ALA A 173 -18.45 18.78 44.21
CA ALA A 173 -17.14 19.44 44.11
C ALA A 173 -17.27 20.93 44.46
#